data_AF-A0A5E4QDF9-F1
#
_entry.id   AF-A0A5E4QDF9-F1
#
_cell.length_a   1.000
_cell.length_b   1.000
_cell.length_c   1.000
_cell.angle_alpha   90.00
_cell.angle_beta   90.00
_cell.angle_gamma   90.00
#
_symmetry.space_group_name_H-M   'P 1'
#
loop_
_entity.id
_entity.type
_entity.pdbx_description
1 polymer ?
#
loop_
_entity_poly.entity_id
_entity_poly.type
_entity_poly.pdbx_seq_one_letter_code
_entity_poly.pdbx_strand_id
1 'polypeptide(L)'
;MKVHTVLGAVLPSDLGRTLTHEHLSMEFNNFYRKPPNQIAHRFQSGFTLENVGYIRQYPYSSKFNIVMNDDHSKHAVYNDVGVFKELGGGTIVENTTIGLNRDINFYKSVSEKTGVHVVAGTGHYIADVQNDTTLDIKTEDLYNLMLTELTEGCIDNPIVKAGFVGEIANFERRAIRAAGEIQAQLGCGISFHPHRDPKAPFEIIRLYTEAGGRVNKAAHC
;
A
#
# COMPACT_ATOMS: atom_id res chain seq x y z
N MET A 1 -12.11 12.34 -16.34
CA MET A 1 -10.97 11.64 -15.70
C MET A 1 -11.43 10.24 -15.35
N LYS A 2 -10.66 9.21 -15.68
CA LYS A 2 -10.96 7.80 -15.33
C LYS A 2 -10.11 7.37 -14.14
N VAL A 3 -10.51 6.32 -13.45
CA VAL A 3 -9.70 5.65 -12.41
C VAL A 3 -9.23 4.30 -12.95
N HIS A 4 -7.93 4.05 -12.89
CA HIS A 4 -7.36 2.77 -13.31
C HIS A 4 -7.48 1.76 -12.18
N THR A 5 -8.26 0.69 -12.41
CA THR A 5 -8.34 -0.48 -11.55
C THR A 5 -7.46 -1.60 -12.14
N VAL A 6 -7.22 -2.65 -11.37
CA VAL A 6 -6.47 -3.83 -11.83
C VAL A 6 -7.15 -4.58 -12.99
N LEU A 7 -8.44 -4.32 -13.26
CA LEU A 7 -9.19 -4.86 -14.40
C LEU A 7 -9.46 -3.81 -15.50
N GLY A 8 -8.84 -2.63 -15.41
CA GLY A 8 -8.98 -1.57 -16.40
C GLY A 8 -9.61 -0.29 -15.86
N ALA A 9 -9.80 0.68 -16.74
CA ALA A 9 -10.24 2.02 -16.36
C ALA A 9 -11.77 2.10 -16.20
N VAL A 10 -12.23 2.66 -15.09
CA VAL A 10 -13.66 2.90 -14.78
C VAL A 10 -13.94 4.40 -14.60
N LEU A 11 -15.21 4.81 -14.66
CA LEU A 11 -15.57 6.20 -14.35
C LEU A 11 -15.59 6.41 -12.83
N PRO A 12 -15.30 7.62 -12.33
CA PRO A 12 -15.43 7.93 -10.91
C PRO A 12 -16.82 7.66 -10.33
N SER A 13 -17.88 7.77 -11.15
CA SER A 13 -19.26 7.43 -10.77
C SER A 13 -19.46 5.94 -10.46
N ASP A 14 -18.58 5.09 -10.97
CA ASP A 14 -18.73 3.62 -10.89
C ASP A 14 -18.00 3.04 -9.68
N LEU A 15 -17.21 3.85 -8.96
CA LEU A 15 -16.41 3.39 -7.81
C LEU A 15 -17.26 2.92 -6.62
N GLY A 16 -18.47 3.47 -6.47
CA GLY A 16 -19.34 3.17 -5.34
C GLY A 16 -18.74 3.55 -3.99
N ARG A 17 -19.01 2.76 -2.95
CA ARG A 17 -18.41 2.95 -1.62
C ARG A 17 -16.95 2.50 -1.65
N THR A 18 -16.04 3.39 -1.27
CA THR A 18 -14.60 3.17 -1.42
C THR A 18 -13.90 3.15 -0.06
N LEU A 19 -13.13 2.08 0.19
CA LEU A 19 -12.09 2.07 1.22
C LEU A 19 -10.80 2.61 0.59
N THR A 20 -10.31 3.75 1.09
CA THR A 20 -9.23 4.51 0.43
C THR A 20 -7.83 4.10 0.87
N HIS A 21 -7.71 3.25 1.88
CA HIS A 21 -6.43 2.76 2.36
C HIS A 21 -6.57 1.37 2.98
N GLU A 22 -6.22 0.34 2.21
CA GLU A 22 -6.20 -1.04 2.68
C GLU A 22 -4.97 -1.77 2.14
N HIS A 23 -4.67 -2.94 2.72
CA HIS A 23 -3.68 -3.88 2.21
C HIS A 23 -4.33 -5.24 2.03
N LEU A 24 -4.29 -5.77 0.80
CA LEU A 24 -4.86 -7.08 0.48
C LEU A 24 -3.83 -8.20 0.56
N SER A 25 -2.57 -7.89 0.34
CA SER A 25 -1.47 -8.83 0.47
C SER A 25 -0.19 -8.05 0.74
N MET A 26 0.49 -8.36 1.83
CA MET A 26 1.73 -7.67 2.19
C MET A 26 2.59 -8.50 3.15
N GLU A 27 3.82 -8.03 3.38
CA GLU A 27 4.74 -8.62 4.35
C GLU A 27 5.44 -7.56 5.21
N PHE A 28 5.48 -7.80 6.53
CA PHE A 28 6.05 -6.90 7.53
C PHE A 28 7.20 -7.53 8.33
N ASN A 29 7.93 -8.49 7.75
CA ASN A 29 9.00 -9.22 8.44
C ASN A 29 10.08 -8.31 9.06
N ASN A 30 10.44 -7.21 8.41
CA ASN A 30 11.42 -6.23 8.90
C ASN A 30 10.98 -5.54 10.19
N PHE A 31 9.68 -5.56 10.50
CA PHE A 31 9.12 -4.96 11.71
C PHE A 31 9.00 -5.96 12.87
N TYR A 32 9.41 -7.22 12.68
CA TYR A 32 9.36 -8.22 13.74
C TYR A 32 10.07 -7.71 15.01
N ARG A 33 9.38 -7.78 16.14
CA ARG A 33 9.92 -7.45 17.45
C ARG A 33 9.89 -8.68 18.33
N LYS A 34 11.06 -9.09 18.83
CA LYS A 34 11.15 -10.23 19.76
C LYS A 34 10.29 -9.95 21.00
N PRO A 35 9.36 -10.85 21.37
CA PRO A 35 8.56 -10.67 22.58
C PRO A 35 9.44 -10.80 23.85
N PRO A 36 8.98 -10.25 24.99
CA PRO A 36 9.62 -10.52 26.29
C PRO A 36 9.75 -12.03 26.53
N ASN A 37 10.90 -12.46 27.04
CA ASN A 37 11.24 -13.89 27.17
C ASN A 37 10.19 -14.69 27.96
N GLN A 38 9.56 -14.07 28.97
CA GLN A 38 8.53 -14.68 29.83
C GLN A 38 7.29 -15.11 29.05
N ILE A 39 6.98 -14.42 27.95
CA ILE A 39 5.78 -14.68 27.13
C ILE A 39 6.11 -15.18 25.73
N ALA A 40 7.38 -15.40 25.39
CA ALA A 40 7.80 -15.79 24.04
C ALA A 40 7.13 -17.09 23.54
N HIS A 41 6.85 -18.04 24.45
CA HIS A 41 6.15 -19.29 24.12
C HIS A 41 4.73 -19.05 23.57
N ARG A 42 4.09 -17.91 23.86
CA ARG A 42 2.74 -17.58 23.38
C ARG A 42 2.68 -17.24 21.88
N PHE A 43 3.82 -17.00 21.24
CA PHE A 43 3.92 -16.57 19.84
C PHE A 43 4.50 -17.66 18.91
N GLN A 44 4.61 -18.90 19.39
CA GLN A 44 5.19 -20.02 18.64
C GLN A 44 4.18 -20.73 17.71
N SER A 45 2.88 -20.47 17.90
CA SER A 45 1.79 -21.01 17.08
C SER A 45 1.00 -19.87 16.42
N GLY A 46 0.11 -20.23 15.50
CA GLY A 46 -0.83 -19.30 14.87
C GLY A 46 -1.86 -18.73 15.85
N PHE A 47 -2.97 -18.22 15.33
CA PHE A 47 -3.99 -17.54 16.15
C PHE A 47 -4.83 -18.53 16.96
N THR A 48 -4.84 -18.38 18.28
CA THR A 48 -5.69 -19.17 19.19
C THR A 48 -6.38 -18.26 20.19
N LEU A 49 -7.50 -18.72 20.78
CA LEU A 49 -8.17 -17.96 21.85
C LEU A 49 -7.26 -17.73 23.07
N GLU A 50 -6.29 -18.62 23.30
CA GLU A 50 -5.34 -18.50 24.41
C GLU A 50 -4.26 -17.43 24.18
N ASN A 51 -3.88 -17.16 22.92
CA ASN A 51 -2.81 -16.22 22.60
C ASN A 51 -3.27 -14.90 21.98
N VAL A 52 -4.52 -14.79 21.52
CA VAL A 52 -5.02 -13.60 20.80
C VAL A 52 -4.89 -12.30 21.61
N GLY A 53 -5.06 -12.37 22.94
CA GLY A 53 -4.83 -11.21 23.82
C GLY A 53 -3.38 -10.71 23.78
N TYR A 54 -2.42 -11.64 23.79
CA TYR A 54 -1.00 -11.32 23.67
C TYR A 54 -0.64 -10.80 22.28
N ILE A 55 -1.20 -11.40 21.21
CA ILE A 55 -0.99 -10.91 19.83
C ILE A 55 -1.52 -9.49 19.67
N ARG A 56 -2.70 -9.18 20.22
CA ARG A 56 -3.23 -7.80 20.20
C ARG A 56 -2.33 -6.79 20.91
N GLN A 57 -1.69 -7.19 22.00
CA GLN A 57 -0.78 -6.31 22.75
C GLN A 57 0.62 -6.22 22.10
N TYR A 58 1.07 -7.28 21.42
CA TYR A 58 2.37 -7.40 20.78
C TYR A 58 2.23 -7.87 19.32
N PRO A 59 1.60 -7.07 18.43
CA PRO A 59 1.22 -7.52 17.09
C PRO A 59 2.42 -7.88 16.21
N TYR A 60 3.55 -7.21 16.41
CA TYR A 60 4.78 -7.48 15.67
C TYR A 60 5.63 -8.63 16.24
N SER A 61 5.17 -9.29 17.31
CA SER A 61 5.88 -10.41 17.93
C SER A 61 5.39 -11.78 17.46
N SER A 62 4.29 -11.84 16.71
CA SER A 62 3.83 -13.07 16.05
C SER A 62 4.22 -13.04 14.57
N LYS A 63 5.01 -14.03 14.13
CA LYS A 63 5.34 -14.18 12.70
C LYS A 63 4.09 -14.41 11.84
N PHE A 64 3.11 -15.13 12.38
CA PHE A 64 1.82 -15.38 11.72
C PHE A 64 0.98 -14.09 11.55
N ASN A 65 1.25 -13.04 12.32
CA ASN A 65 0.52 -11.78 12.27
C ASN A 65 1.18 -10.70 11.38
N ILE A 66 2.44 -10.90 10.99
CA ILE A 66 3.19 -9.95 10.15
C ILE A 66 3.44 -10.47 8.73
N VAL A 67 3.04 -11.70 8.45
CA VAL A 67 3.04 -12.29 7.11
C VAL A 67 1.58 -12.36 6.67
N MET A 68 1.20 -11.54 5.69
CA MET A 68 -0.17 -11.39 5.21
C MET A 68 -0.24 -11.68 3.70
N ASN A 69 0.47 -12.71 3.25
CA ASN A 69 0.55 -13.12 1.84
C ASN A 69 0.55 -14.64 1.66
N ASP A 70 0.29 -15.40 2.72
CA ASP A 70 0.17 -16.87 2.68
C ASP A 70 -1.23 -17.33 2.21
N ASP A 71 -1.39 -18.63 1.97
CA ASP A 71 -2.66 -19.17 1.45
C ASP A 71 -3.85 -18.91 2.38
N HIS A 72 -3.62 -18.91 3.70
CA HIS A 72 -4.66 -18.68 4.69
C HIS A 72 -5.16 -17.24 4.68
N SER A 73 -4.23 -16.28 4.70
CA SER A 73 -4.53 -14.85 4.63
C SER A 73 -5.14 -14.47 3.27
N LYS A 74 -4.65 -15.03 2.16
CA LYS A 74 -5.26 -14.84 0.83
C LYS A 74 -6.69 -15.38 0.77
N HIS A 75 -6.97 -16.52 1.41
CA HIS A 75 -8.34 -17.04 1.52
C HIS A 75 -9.24 -16.12 2.36
N ALA A 76 -8.73 -15.61 3.49
CA ALA A 76 -9.45 -14.66 4.32
C ALA A 76 -9.80 -13.38 3.53
N VAL A 77 -8.88 -12.86 2.73
CA VAL A 77 -9.10 -11.68 1.89
C VAL A 77 -10.24 -11.89 0.89
N TYR A 78 -10.33 -13.04 0.22
CA TYR A 78 -11.47 -13.31 -0.67
C TYR A 78 -12.81 -13.27 0.09
N ASN A 79 -12.85 -13.84 1.29
CA ASN A 79 -14.06 -13.85 2.11
C ASN A 79 -14.42 -12.43 2.58
N ASP A 80 -13.46 -11.69 3.12
CA ASP A 80 -13.67 -10.35 3.68
C ASP A 80 -14.09 -9.34 2.60
N VAL A 81 -13.44 -9.38 1.43
CA VAL A 81 -13.81 -8.53 0.29
C VAL A 81 -15.16 -8.95 -0.31
N GLY A 82 -15.49 -10.24 -0.29
CA GLY A 82 -16.82 -10.74 -0.65
C GLY A 82 -17.91 -10.16 0.25
N VAL A 83 -17.71 -10.21 1.58
CA VAL A 83 -18.62 -9.60 2.56
C VAL A 83 -18.71 -8.09 2.36
N PHE A 84 -17.60 -7.40 2.09
CA PHE A 84 -17.62 -5.98 1.76
C PHE A 84 -18.52 -5.70 0.55
N LYS A 85 -18.44 -6.51 -0.51
CA LYS A 85 -19.31 -6.39 -1.68
C LYS A 85 -20.78 -6.58 -1.33
N GLU A 86 -21.12 -7.62 -0.57
CA GLU A 86 -22.48 -7.93 -0.14
C GLU A 86 -23.11 -6.78 0.64
N LEU A 87 -22.30 -6.05 1.41
CA LEU A 87 -22.71 -4.87 2.17
C LEU A 87 -22.71 -3.56 1.34
N GLY A 88 -22.58 -3.65 0.02
CA GLY A 88 -22.63 -2.52 -0.91
C GLY A 88 -21.28 -1.83 -1.15
N GLY A 89 -20.18 -2.49 -0.79
CA GLY A 89 -18.82 -2.07 -1.12
C GLY A 89 -18.57 -2.03 -2.62
N GLY A 90 -17.88 -0.99 -3.08
CA GLY A 90 -17.60 -0.76 -4.51
C GLY A 90 -16.12 -0.90 -4.85
N THR A 91 -15.25 -0.20 -4.13
CA THR A 91 -13.81 -0.10 -4.45
C THR A 91 -12.93 -0.23 -3.22
N ILE A 92 -11.76 -0.85 -3.39
CA ILE A 92 -10.65 -0.85 -2.43
C ILE A 92 -9.42 -0.25 -3.10
N VAL A 93 -8.78 0.70 -2.41
CA VAL A 93 -7.49 1.27 -2.81
C VAL A 93 -6.39 0.54 -2.04
N GLU A 94 -5.61 -0.25 -2.77
CA GLU A 94 -4.57 -1.13 -2.24
C GLU A 94 -3.24 -0.37 -2.21
N ASN A 95 -2.72 -0.13 -0.99
CA ASN A 95 -1.58 0.75 -0.73
C ASN A 95 -0.25 -0.02 -0.58
N THR A 96 -0.21 -1.32 -0.86
CA THR A 96 1.01 -2.11 -0.80
C THR A 96 1.91 -1.76 -1.99
N THR A 97 3.05 -1.15 -1.70
CA THR A 97 4.04 -0.72 -2.70
C THR A 97 5.33 -1.54 -2.64
N ILE A 98 6.34 -1.13 -3.41
CA ILE A 98 7.68 -1.74 -3.38
C ILE A 98 8.25 -1.65 -1.95
N GLY A 99 8.79 -2.77 -1.48
CA GLY A 99 9.23 -2.99 -0.10
C GLY A 99 8.23 -3.75 0.78
N LEU A 100 6.95 -3.83 0.38
CA LEU A 100 5.90 -4.53 1.13
C LEU A 100 5.42 -5.83 0.47
N ASN A 101 6.09 -6.28 -0.58
CA ASN A 101 5.78 -7.51 -1.33
C ASN A 101 4.39 -7.46 -2.03
N ARG A 102 4.20 -6.43 -2.86
CA ARG A 102 3.01 -6.21 -3.70
C ARG A 102 2.71 -7.40 -4.60
N ASP A 103 1.43 -7.75 -4.76
CA ASP A 103 0.97 -8.88 -5.60
C ASP A 103 -0.21 -8.47 -6.51
N ILE A 104 0.11 -7.82 -7.63
CA ILE A 104 -0.90 -7.34 -8.60
C ILE A 104 -1.76 -8.49 -9.17
N ASN A 105 -1.18 -9.69 -9.35
CA ASN A 105 -1.94 -10.84 -9.86
C ASN A 105 -3.00 -11.30 -8.86
N PHE A 106 -2.66 -11.31 -7.57
CA PHE A 106 -3.63 -11.58 -6.53
C PHE A 106 -4.72 -10.51 -6.49
N TYR A 107 -4.38 -9.22 -6.60
CA TYR A 107 -5.37 -8.14 -6.63
C TYR A 107 -6.36 -8.28 -7.79
N LYS A 108 -5.88 -8.65 -8.99
CA LYS A 108 -6.75 -8.98 -10.13
C LYS A 108 -7.70 -10.12 -9.78
N SER A 109 -7.18 -11.20 -9.23
CA SER A 109 -7.99 -12.36 -8.86
C SER A 109 -9.06 -12.02 -7.81
N VAL A 110 -8.74 -11.17 -6.83
CA VAL A 110 -9.71 -10.65 -5.84
C VAL A 110 -10.79 -9.84 -6.55
N SER A 111 -10.41 -8.92 -7.43
CA SER A 111 -11.38 -8.09 -8.17
C SER A 111 -12.29 -8.94 -9.06
N GLU A 112 -11.75 -9.94 -9.76
CA GLU A 112 -12.51 -10.84 -10.64
C GLU A 112 -13.52 -11.70 -9.87
N LYS A 113 -13.09 -12.29 -8.74
CA LYS A 113 -13.95 -13.20 -7.96
C LYS A 113 -15.02 -12.48 -7.15
N THR A 114 -14.73 -11.27 -6.66
CA THR A 114 -15.64 -10.54 -5.76
C THR A 114 -16.46 -9.46 -6.46
N GLY A 115 -16.03 -8.99 -7.63
CA GLY A 115 -16.65 -7.85 -8.32
C GLY A 115 -16.45 -6.51 -7.58
N VAL A 116 -15.52 -6.44 -6.63
CA VAL A 116 -15.03 -5.19 -6.04
C VAL A 116 -13.92 -4.64 -6.95
N HIS A 117 -13.93 -3.36 -7.23
CA HIS A 117 -12.83 -2.71 -7.93
C HIS A 117 -11.61 -2.64 -7.01
N VAL A 118 -10.46 -3.09 -7.49
CA VAL A 118 -9.19 -2.89 -6.77
C VAL A 118 -8.33 -1.90 -7.53
N VAL A 119 -7.87 -0.85 -6.85
CA VAL A 119 -6.97 0.17 -7.40
C VAL A 119 -5.59 -0.05 -6.78
N ALA A 120 -4.61 -0.44 -7.59
CA ALA A 120 -3.24 -0.67 -7.11
C ALA A 120 -2.43 0.63 -7.09
N GLY A 121 -1.60 0.79 -6.07
CA GLY A 121 -0.66 1.90 -5.91
C GLY A 121 0.71 1.64 -6.55
N THR A 122 1.43 2.72 -6.84
CA THR A 122 2.85 2.72 -7.21
C THR A 122 3.68 3.49 -6.18
N GLY A 123 4.99 3.24 -6.15
CA GLY A 123 5.93 3.94 -5.28
C GLY A 123 6.77 2.99 -4.43
N HIS A 124 7.47 3.57 -3.46
CA HIS A 124 8.28 2.85 -2.48
C HIS A 124 7.83 3.18 -1.06
N TYR A 125 7.85 2.15 -0.21
CA TYR A 125 7.61 2.29 1.21
C TYR A 125 8.88 2.75 1.96
N ILE A 126 8.94 2.60 3.28
CA ILE A 126 10.01 3.20 4.11
C ILE A 126 11.40 2.60 3.84
N ALA A 127 12.45 3.35 4.20
CA ALA A 127 13.84 2.91 4.12
C ALA A 127 14.06 1.50 4.68
N ASP A 128 13.47 1.21 5.85
CA ASP A 128 13.71 -0.02 6.63
C ASP A 128 13.31 -1.30 5.91
N VAL A 129 12.52 -1.22 4.82
CA VAL A 129 12.11 -2.37 4.01
C VAL A 129 12.78 -2.43 2.64
N GLN A 130 13.72 -1.52 2.36
CA GLN A 130 14.43 -1.45 1.09
C GLN A 130 15.85 -2.03 1.21
N ASN A 131 16.40 -2.48 0.07
CA ASN A 131 17.82 -2.87 -0.03
C ASN A 131 18.70 -1.66 -0.40
N ASP A 132 20.02 -1.79 -0.23
CA ASP A 132 20.98 -0.71 -0.51
C ASP A 132 20.85 -0.14 -1.92
N THR A 133 20.63 -0.98 -2.93
CA THR A 133 20.44 -0.55 -4.32
C THR A 133 19.22 0.36 -4.47
N THR A 134 18.14 0.07 -3.75
CA THR A 134 16.91 0.87 -3.78
C THR A 134 17.08 2.19 -3.05
N LEU A 135 17.89 2.21 -1.97
CA LEU A 135 18.20 3.41 -1.20
C LEU A 135 19.08 4.42 -1.96
N ASP A 136 19.82 3.95 -2.98
CA ASP A 136 20.68 4.77 -3.83
C ASP A 136 20.01 5.24 -5.13
N ILE A 137 18.73 4.92 -5.34
CA ILE A 137 17.96 5.36 -6.52
C ILE A 137 17.89 6.89 -6.54
N LYS A 138 17.99 7.48 -7.74
CA LYS A 138 17.88 8.93 -7.92
C LYS A 138 16.42 9.38 -7.97
N THR A 139 16.17 10.65 -7.67
CA THR A 139 14.83 11.25 -7.77
C THR A 139 14.19 11.00 -9.13
N GLU A 140 14.97 11.14 -10.21
CA GLU A 140 14.48 10.99 -11.58
C GLU A 140 14.06 9.54 -11.88
N ASP A 141 14.76 8.57 -11.31
CA ASP A 141 14.45 7.15 -11.48
C ASP A 141 13.20 6.75 -10.69
N LEU A 142 13.00 7.32 -9.48
CA LEU A 142 11.75 7.18 -8.73
C LEU A 142 10.56 7.78 -9.50
N TYR A 143 10.75 8.97 -10.06
CA TYR A 143 9.77 9.62 -10.92
C TYR A 143 9.44 8.73 -12.13
N ASN A 144 10.47 8.25 -12.85
CA ASN A 144 10.29 7.46 -14.08
C ASN A 144 9.53 6.16 -13.81
N LEU A 145 9.86 5.47 -12.70
CA LEU A 145 9.12 4.29 -12.27
C LEU A 145 7.63 4.61 -12.09
N MET A 146 7.31 5.61 -11.27
CA MET A 146 5.91 5.97 -11.00
C MET A 146 5.18 6.40 -12.28
N LEU A 147 5.86 7.14 -13.15
CA LEU A 147 5.34 7.54 -14.45
C LEU A 147 4.97 6.30 -15.27
N THR A 148 5.92 5.38 -15.48
CA THR A 148 5.71 4.14 -16.25
C THR A 148 4.58 3.30 -15.66
N GLU A 149 4.50 3.12 -14.34
CA GLU A 149 3.43 2.32 -13.74
C GLU A 149 2.04 2.96 -13.91
N LEU A 150 1.96 4.30 -13.91
CA LEU A 150 0.70 5.03 -14.11
C LEU A 150 0.28 5.10 -15.58
N THR A 151 1.23 5.15 -16.54
CA THR A 151 0.94 5.43 -17.94
C THR A 151 1.04 4.20 -18.85
N GLU A 152 1.89 3.24 -18.54
CA GLU A 152 2.23 2.09 -19.39
C GLU A 152 1.81 0.78 -18.73
N GLY A 153 2.28 0.52 -17.51
CA GLY A 153 1.94 -0.65 -16.72
C GLY A 153 2.93 -0.90 -15.58
N CYS A 154 2.50 -1.64 -14.56
CA CYS A 154 3.30 -1.97 -13.40
C CYS A 154 4.44 -2.93 -13.75
N ILE A 155 5.59 -2.78 -13.10
CA ILE A 155 6.80 -3.58 -13.40
C ILE A 155 6.61 -5.09 -13.18
N ASP A 156 5.76 -5.43 -12.21
CA ASP A 156 5.37 -6.79 -11.81
C ASP A 156 4.16 -7.32 -12.59
N ASN A 157 3.43 -6.44 -13.29
CA ASN A 157 2.38 -6.82 -14.24
C ASN A 157 2.14 -5.72 -15.29
N PRO A 158 2.81 -5.79 -16.46
CA PRO A 158 2.76 -4.73 -17.48
C PRO A 158 1.38 -4.50 -18.12
N ILE A 159 0.40 -5.38 -17.89
CA ILE A 159 -0.96 -5.24 -18.41
C ILE A 159 -1.79 -4.30 -17.50
N VAL A 160 -1.43 -4.22 -16.22
CA VAL A 160 -2.13 -3.42 -15.21
C VAL A 160 -1.42 -2.10 -15.02
N LYS A 161 -2.16 -0.99 -14.98
CA LYS A 161 -1.64 0.32 -14.60
C LYS A 161 -1.98 0.62 -13.15
N ALA A 162 -1.07 1.28 -12.44
CA ALA A 162 -1.37 1.86 -11.15
C ALA A 162 -2.45 2.96 -11.30
N GLY A 163 -3.28 3.14 -10.27
CA GLY A 163 -4.33 4.16 -10.26
C GLY A 163 -3.99 5.41 -9.45
N PHE A 164 -2.97 5.33 -8.61
CA PHE A 164 -2.51 6.41 -7.73
C PHE A 164 -1.06 6.14 -7.30
N VAL A 165 -0.43 7.14 -6.68
CA VAL A 165 0.89 6.97 -6.05
C VAL A 165 0.69 6.78 -4.55
N GLY A 166 1.17 5.67 -4.01
CA GLY A 166 1.29 5.47 -2.58
C GLY A 166 1.02 4.04 -2.10
N GLU A 167 1.23 3.77 -0.81
CA GLU A 167 1.67 4.77 0.18
C GLU A 167 3.18 5.09 0.11
N ILE A 168 3.52 6.37 -0.08
CA ILE A 168 4.92 6.82 -0.12
C ILE A 168 5.39 7.05 1.31
N ALA A 169 6.49 6.38 1.69
CA ALA A 169 7.05 6.44 3.04
C ALA A 169 8.57 6.70 3.05
N ASN A 170 9.10 7.16 4.17
CA ASN A 170 10.35 7.92 4.23
C ASN A 170 11.65 7.10 4.01
N PHE A 171 12.37 7.40 2.93
CA PHE A 171 13.85 7.42 2.82
C PHE A 171 14.38 8.61 2.01
N GLU A 172 13.49 9.39 1.39
CA GLU A 172 13.94 10.30 0.37
C GLU A 172 12.93 11.44 0.25
N ARG A 173 13.30 12.59 0.81
CA ARG A 173 12.73 13.87 0.35
C ARG A 173 12.68 13.93 -1.20
N ARG A 174 13.56 13.18 -1.88
CA ARG A 174 13.52 12.84 -3.31
C ARG A 174 12.21 12.12 -3.72
N ALA A 175 11.77 11.03 -3.09
CA ALA A 175 10.49 10.37 -3.36
C ALA A 175 9.28 11.29 -3.18
N ILE A 176 9.27 12.13 -2.14
CA ILE A 176 8.22 13.13 -1.93
C ILE A 176 8.21 14.18 -3.07
N ARG A 177 9.39 14.64 -3.50
CA ARG A 177 9.53 15.57 -4.64
C ARG A 177 9.08 14.92 -5.95
N ALA A 178 9.55 13.69 -6.23
CA ALA A 178 9.13 12.92 -7.39
C ALA A 178 7.61 12.72 -7.41
N ALA A 179 6.98 12.44 -6.27
CA ALA A 179 5.52 12.34 -6.16
C ALA A 179 4.83 13.69 -6.44
N GLY A 180 5.42 14.81 -5.99
CA GLY A 180 4.97 16.16 -6.33
C GLY A 180 5.01 16.45 -7.83
N GLU A 181 6.14 16.15 -8.47
CA GLU A 181 6.34 16.33 -9.91
C GLU A 181 5.39 15.44 -10.73
N ILE A 182 5.25 14.15 -10.39
CA ILE A 182 4.30 13.23 -11.02
C ILE A 182 2.87 13.75 -10.86
N GLN A 183 2.52 14.23 -9.67
CA GLN A 183 1.18 14.74 -9.42
C GLN A 183 0.88 16.01 -10.23
N ALA A 184 1.84 16.92 -10.33
CA ALA A 184 1.70 18.13 -11.12
C ALA A 184 1.45 17.80 -12.60
N GLN A 185 2.16 16.78 -13.12
CA GLN A 185 2.06 16.36 -14.52
C GLN A 185 0.79 15.56 -14.85
N LEU A 186 0.43 14.57 -14.03
CA LEU A 186 -0.64 13.62 -14.34
C LEU A 186 -1.95 13.92 -13.61
N GLY A 187 -1.90 14.65 -12.50
CA GLY A 187 -3.06 14.96 -11.67
C GLY A 187 -3.66 13.77 -10.91
N CYS A 188 -2.89 12.70 -10.73
CA CYS A 188 -3.24 11.53 -9.92
C CYS A 188 -3.40 11.89 -8.44
N GLY A 189 -3.99 10.98 -7.67
CA GLY A 189 -4.00 11.06 -6.20
C GLY A 189 -2.67 10.57 -5.63
N ILE A 190 -2.26 11.15 -4.49
CA ILE A 190 -1.05 10.78 -3.75
C ILE A 190 -1.44 10.41 -2.32
N SER A 191 -0.93 9.28 -1.84
CA SER A 191 -1.11 8.77 -0.48
C SER A 191 0.26 8.75 0.21
N PHE A 192 0.36 9.39 1.37
CA PHE A 192 1.60 9.54 2.13
C PHE A 192 1.50 8.84 3.49
N HIS A 193 2.55 8.08 3.80
CA HIS A 193 2.78 7.51 5.11
C HIS A 193 3.61 8.49 5.97
N PRO A 194 3.02 9.17 6.98
CA PRO A 194 3.72 10.18 7.76
C PRO A 194 4.67 9.60 8.81
N HIS A 195 4.79 8.28 8.93
CA HIS A 195 5.52 7.65 10.03
C HIS A 195 4.93 8.03 11.40
N ARG A 196 5.61 7.65 12.50
CA ARG A 196 5.19 8.00 13.87
C ARG A 196 5.80 9.32 14.36
N ASP A 197 6.00 10.29 13.47
CA ASP A 197 6.51 11.63 13.79
C ASP A 197 5.42 12.70 13.60
N PRO A 198 5.00 13.42 14.65
CA PRO A 198 4.02 14.50 14.56
C PRO A 198 4.39 15.63 13.58
N LYS A 199 5.68 15.82 13.26
CA LYS A 199 6.14 16.86 12.33
C LYS A 199 6.18 16.42 10.88
N ALA A 200 6.19 15.12 10.61
CA ALA A 200 6.33 14.58 9.26
C ALA A 200 5.21 15.02 8.30
N PRO A 201 3.91 15.09 8.69
CA PRO A 201 2.87 15.60 7.78
C PRO A 201 3.18 17.00 7.22
N PHE A 202 3.71 17.89 8.07
CA PHE A 202 4.04 19.27 7.67
C PHE A 202 5.23 19.31 6.72
N GLU A 203 6.27 18.51 6.97
CA GLU A 203 7.43 18.42 6.08
C GLU A 203 7.02 17.81 4.74
N ILE A 204 6.22 16.74 4.74
CA ILE A 204 5.72 16.08 3.54
C ILE A 204 4.95 17.06 2.66
N ILE A 205 3.96 17.77 3.21
CA ILE A 205 3.18 18.74 2.42
C ILE A 205 4.05 19.87 1.89
N ARG A 206 5.00 20.37 2.68
CA ARG A 206 5.93 21.41 2.21
C ARG A 206 6.75 20.93 1.02
N LEU A 207 7.44 19.78 1.14
CA LEU A 207 8.28 19.25 0.07
C LEU A 207 7.46 18.89 -1.18
N TYR A 208 6.28 18.31 -0.97
CA TYR A 208 5.35 17.94 -2.03
C TYR A 208 4.85 19.17 -2.81
N THR A 209 4.47 20.24 -2.12
CA THR A 209 3.97 21.47 -2.74
C THR A 209 5.10 22.30 -3.36
N GLU A 210 6.30 22.32 -2.77
CA GLU A 210 7.52 22.90 -3.37
C GLU A 210 7.85 22.25 -4.72
N ALA A 211 7.55 20.95 -4.89
CA ALA A 211 7.72 20.20 -6.14
C ALA A 211 6.55 20.33 -7.13
N GLY A 212 5.54 21.17 -6.83
CA GLY A 212 4.37 21.41 -7.70
C GLY A 212 3.12 20.61 -7.37
N GLY A 213 3.17 19.77 -6.33
CA GLY A 213 2.04 19.00 -5.84
C GLY A 213 0.88 19.87 -5.34
N ARG A 214 -0.35 19.46 -5.63
CA ARG A 214 -1.58 20.14 -5.19
C ARG A 214 -2.13 19.52 -3.92
N VAL A 215 -2.33 20.34 -2.88
CA VAL A 215 -2.81 19.88 -1.57
C VAL A 215 -4.12 19.10 -1.65
N ASN A 216 -5.05 19.48 -2.54
CA ASN A 216 -6.33 18.78 -2.73
C ASN A 216 -6.22 17.41 -3.43
N LYS A 217 -5.00 16.94 -3.68
CA LYS A 217 -4.67 15.67 -4.31
C LYS A 217 -3.78 14.78 -3.43
N ALA A 218 -3.48 15.24 -2.22
CA ALA A 218 -2.72 14.50 -1.23
C ALA A 218 -3.64 13.98 -0.10
N ALA A 219 -3.38 12.76 0.35
CA ALA A 219 -3.93 12.17 1.56
C ALA A 219 -2.79 11.77 2.50
N HIS A 220 -2.94 12.05 3.79
CA HIS A 220 -2.09 11.47 4.84
C HIS A 220 -2.81 10.28 5.46
N CYS A 221 -2.06 9.21 5.66
CA CYS A 221 -2.52 7.97 6.27
C CYS A 221 -2.29 7.97 7.79
#